data_AF-A0A7R9ERF6-F1
#
_entry.id   AF-A0A7R9ERF6-F1
#
_cell.length_a   1.000
_cell.length_b   1.000
_cell.length_c   1.000
_cell.angle_alpha   90.00
_cell.angle_beta   90.00
_cell.angle_gamma   90.00
#
_symmetry.space_group_name_H-M   'P 1'
#
loop_
_entity.id
_entity.type
_entity.pdbx_description
1 polymer ?
#
loop_
_entity_poly.entity_id
_entity_poly.type
_entity_poly.pdbx_seq_one_letter_code
_entity_poly.pdbx_strand_id
1 'polypeptide(L)'
;MLQYLATQESQSLRCDLIRFIVGVIHPTNELLCSDIIPRWAVIGWLITTCTSSVAGSNAKLALFYDWLFFDAEKDNIMNIGDVLAHIKIIPNFYPALSDKVRAGIFSSLQQILEKRVLPSLGPLFDSKNLDRDLRVMVREVFKEFCVPPSEGVKMEEFPSIPTPPNMKDEPVGLGGPHINHASSPINNHVGGESEPMFSDDDEDRRAEEDNVIEDEENVDDDEDDDDIPLAKVRLKDKPSDDKSPSLDPELVQQLDGEFRRAVESLHVEKDNEARCQAMERLVQLVLQEDDLDTDIMTTLGSCLCHVLREQFDDKVFPKEMSDEVLSMKCAQQTHCRDTTPCYRSIEDSIGRPLFVMFRNVVQMPDDSRRLLLLNLLGEMATQRPQIGYLLLYFLKACKLNEAKAQVYIDLAQSLEKDLEKCLLADLKLCQEDDVELFCWLVPEVYTQFPQVAVGHAQLLSLVVSTVDASQLQCLVCHILQGRLVMFRADSFRALLSASLSWETYEQYCLWQLVTAHGIPIDYVLPILPRLEFSTNAEALTSILLMLKQERPTAELLKHLLSREVRPPGDVFVLSTLKYWCREHEEKLGELISALLSSRLPQHIPQQAETRWRRKGQCD
;
A
#
# COMPACT_ATOMS: atom_id res chain seq x y z
N MET A 1 12.77 22.21 9.04
CA MET A 1 11.72 22.14 8.00
C MET A 1 12.29 22.39 6.61
N LEU A 2 12.71 23.62 6.26
CA LEU A 2 13.18 23.99 4.92
C LEU A 2 14.28 23.08 4.33
N GLN A 3 15.19 22.57 5.16
CA GLN A 3 16.31 21.77 4.71
C GLN A 3 15.98 20.28 4.48
N TYR A 4 15.02 19.72 5.21
CA TYR A 4 14.85 18.25 5.30
C TYR A 4 13.40 17.77 5.20
N LEU A 5 12.40 18.65 5.31
CA LEU A 5 10.97 18.28 5.43
C LEU A 5 10.06 19.05 4.45
N ALA A 6 10.65 19.79 3.51
CA ALA A 6 9.94 20.74 2.65
C ALA A 6 9.40 20.15 1.34
N THR A 7 9.88 18.96 0.92
CA THR A 7 9.48 18.33 -0.34
C THR A 7 8.49 17.19 -0.11
N GLN A 8 7.75 16.80 -1.14
CA GLN A 8 6.79 15.70 -1.04
C GLN A 8 7.49 14.35 -0.78
N GLU A 9 8.70 14.17 -1.32
CA GLU A 9 9.54 12.98 -1.11
C GLU A 9 10.06 12.90 0.34
N SER A 10 10.19 14.04 1.01
CA SER A 10 10.67 14.10 2.40
C SER A 10 9.61 13.72 3.45
N GLN A 11 8.39 13.35 3.03
CA GLN A 11 7.31 12.96 3.92
C GLN A 11 7.63 11.66 4.68
N SER A 12 8.30 10.69 4.03
CA SER A 12 8.69 9.41 4.64
C SER A 12 9.67 9.58 5.81
N LEU A 13 10.59 10.55 5.73
CA LEU A 13 11.60 10.84 6.75
C LEU A 13 11.00 11.15 8.13
N ARG A 14 9.74 11.63 8.18
CA ARG A 14 9.05 11.92 9.45
C ARG A 14 8.89 10.66 10.30
N CYS A 15 8.66 9.51 9.67
CA CYS A 15 8.54 8.23 10.38
C CYS A 15 9.87 7.87 11.06
N ASP A 16 10.99 8.00 10.34
CA ASP A 16 12.33 7.71 10.88
C ASP A 16 12.70 8.65 12.03
N LEU A 17 12.40 9.94 11.89
CA LEU A 17 12.63 10.92 12.95
C LEU A 17 11.79 10.63 14.20
N ILE A 18 10.52 10.26 14.03
CA ILE A 18 9.65 9.85 15.13
C ILE A 18 10.22 8.61 15.83
N ARG A 19 10.60 7.57 15.07
CA ARG A 19 11.22 6.36 15.63
C ARG A 19 12.53 6.65 16.35
N PHE A 20 13.35 7.54 15.81
CA PHE A 20 14.59 7.98 16.44
C PHE A 20 14.33 8.70 17.76
N ILE A 21 13.39 9.65 17.80
CA ILE A 21 13.05 10.38 19.03
C ILE A 21 12.50 9.43 20.10
N VAL A 22 11.65 8.49 19.72
CA VAL A 22 11.01 7.54 20.64
C VAL A 22 12.00 6.49 21.16
N GLY A 23 12.73 5.83 20.24
CA GLY A 23 13.57 4.67 20.57
C GLY A 23 15.01 5.00 20.98
N VAL A 24 15.53 6.20 20.65
CA VAL A 24 16.94 6.55 20.88
C VAL A 24 17.11 7.70 21.86
N ILE A 25 16.20 8.68 21.86
CA ILE A 25 16.31 9.85 22.75
C ILE A 25 15.57 9.56 24.06
N HIS A 26 16.32 9.17 25.09
CA HIS A 26 15.83 8.99 26.46
C HIS A 26 16.47 10.05 27.39
N PRO A 27 15.81 11.21 27.60
CA PRO A 27 16.35 12.27 28.44
C PRO A 27 16.50 11.81 29.90
N THR A 28 17.50 12.35 30.60
CA THR A 28 17.66 12.13 32.03
C THR A 28 16.55 12.84 32.82
N ASN A 29 16.29 12.40 34.06
CA ASN A 29 15.29 13.04 34.93
C ASN A 29 15.54 14.54 35.13
N GLU A 30 16.80 14.98 35.14
CA GLU A 30 17.17 16.40 35.21
C GLU A 30 16.70 17.17 33.97
N LEU A 31 16.82 16.58 32.78
CA LEU A 31 16.34 17.17 31.53
C LEU A 31 14.81 17.14 31.43
N LEU A 32 14.15 16.09 31.92
CA LEU A 32 12.69 15.99 31.95
C LEU A 32 12.04 17.05 32.86
N CYS A 33 12.72 17.47 33.92
CA CYS A 33 12.27 18.51 34.84
C CYS A 33 12.75 19.92 34.47
N SER A 34 13.33 20.10 33.27
CA SER A 34 13.85 21.38 32.80
C SER A 34 12.93 22.02 31.75
N ASP A 35 13.14 23.31 31.45
CA ASP A 35 12.39 24.06 30.43
C ASP A 35 12.79 23.72 28.97
N ILE A 36 13.48 22.60 28.76
CA ILE A 36 13.86 22.14 27.42
C ILE A 36 12.62 21.59 26.69
N ILE A 37 12.56 21.82 25.38
CA ILE A 37 11.44 21.37 24.54
C ILE A 37 11.25 19.85 24.72
N PRO A 38 10.05 19.41 25.17
CA PRO A 38 9.81 18.00 25.45
C PRO A 38 9.65 17.20 24.15
N ARG A 39 9.91 15.89 24.23
CA ARG A 39 9.83 14.98 23.07
C ARG A 39 8.46 15.01 22.39
N TRP A 40 7.38 15.03 23.18
CA TRP A 40 6.01 15.05 22.66
C TRP A 40 5.73 16.28 21.80
N ALA A 41 6.31 17.45 22.14
CA ALA A 41 6.10 18.68 21.39
C ALA A 41 6.78 18.62 20.01
N VAL A 42 7.97 18.02 19.94
CA VAL A 42 8.69 17.81 18.67
C VAL A 42 7.94 16.80 17.80
N ILE A 43 7.44 15.71 18.39
CA ILE A 43 6.65 14.68 17.67
C ILE A 43 5.35 15.29 17.14
N GLY A 44 4.62 16.05 17.97
CA GLY A 44 3.40 16.74 17.56
C GLY A 44 3.66 17.70 16.40
N TRP A 45 4.74 18.47 16.45
CA TRP A 45 5.17 19.31 15.34
C TRP A 45 5.51 18.51 14.07
N LEU A 46 6.19 17.36 14.19
CA LEU A 46 6.47 16.52 13.01
C LEU A 46 5.18 16.01 12.36
N ILE A 47 4.19 15.60 13.17
CA ILE A 47 2.89 15.12 12.68
C ILE A 47 2.13 16.25 11.96
N THR A 48 2.07 17.46 12.54
CA THR A 48 1.38 18.61 11.90
C THR A 48 2.03 19.07 10.60
N THR A 49 3.28 18.67 10.33
CA THR A 49 3.95 18.97 9.06
C THR A 49 3.70 17.93 7.97
N CYS A 50 2.91 16.87 8.25
CA CYS A 50 2.53 15.89 7.25
C CYS A 50 1.57 16.53 6.23
N THR A 51 1.88 16.42 4.94
CA THR A 51 1.06 17.03 3.86
C THR A 51 0.14 16.04 3.16
N SER A 52 0.16 14.77 3.57
CA SER A 52 -0.71 13.73 3.02
C SER A 52 -1.27 12.85 4.12
N SER A 53 -2.49 12.33 3.92
CA SER A 53 -3.15 11.41 4.84
C SER A 53 -2.33 10.13 5.06
N VAL A 54 -1.67 9.62 4.02
CA VAL A 54 -0.75 8.46 4.10
C VAL A 54 0.44 8.76 5.01
N ALA A 55 1.11 9.90 4.81
CA ALA A 55 2.24 10.29 5.66
C ALA A 55 1.83 10.50 7.12
N GLY A 56 0.66 11.12 7.36
CA GLY A 56 0.09 11.27 8.69
C GLY A 56 -0.21 9.93 9.35
N SER A 57 -0.80 8.99 8.61
CA SER A 57 -1.12 7.64 9.10
C SER A 57 0.13 6.83 9.41
N ASN A 58 1.16 6.88 8.54
CA ASN A 58 2.44 6.22 8.76
C ASN A 58 3.21 6.83 9.94
N ALA A 59 3.19 8.16 10.10
CA ALA A 59 3.80 8.85 11.23
C ALA A 59 3.11 8.47 12.56
N LYS A 60 1.78 8.40 12.57
CA LYS A 60 0.98 7.90 13.70
C LYS A 60 1.34 6.44 14.01
N LEU A 61 1.41 5.56 13.02
CA LEU A 61 1.83 4.16 13.22
C LEU A 61 3.26 4.05 13.78
N ALA A 62 4.20 4.82 13.25
CA ALA A 62 5.59 4.84 13.73
C ALA A 62 5.69 5.25 15.20
N LEU A 63 4.85 6.19 15.66
CA LEU A 63 4.77 6.59 17.06
C LEU A 63 4.26 5.45 17.96
N PHE A 64 3.25 4.70 17.50
CA PHE A 64 2.61 3.63 18.29
C PHE A 64 3.24 2.25 18.09
N TYR A 65 4.29 2.13 17.29
CA TYR A 65 4.81 0.82 16.89
C TYR A 65 5.24 -0.06 18.08
N ASP A 66 5.88 0.55 19.08
CA ASP A 66 6.37 -0.15 20.28
C ASP A 66 5.24 -0.55 21.25
N TRP A 67 4.00 -0.06 21.03
CA TRP A 67 2.84 -0.43 21.84
C TRP A 67 2.26 -1.79 21.44
N LEU A 68 2.38 -2.15 20.17
CA LEU A 68 1.64 -3.28 19.58
C LEU A 68 2.00 -4.61 20.24
N PHE A 69 3.26 -4.81 20.59
CA PHE A 69 3.73 -6.05 21.23
C PHE A 69 4.56 -5.78 22.46
N PHE A 70 4.24 -4.69 23.18
CA PHE A 70 4.98 -4.26 24.34
C PHE A 70 5.10 -5.37 25.40
N ASP A 71 6.32 -5.61 25.84
CA ASP A 71 6.68 -6.55 26.88
C ASP A 71 7.41 -5.80 28.00
N ALA A 72 6.77 -5.67 29.17
CA ALA A 72 7.32 -4.94 30.30
C ALA A 72 8.67 -5.47 30.82
N GLU A 73 9.06 -6.70 30.48
CA GLU A 73 10.36 -7.27 30.84
C GLU A 73 11.48 -6.90 29.86
N LYS A 74 11.13 -6.55 28.61
CA LYS A 74 12.08 -6.30 27.52
C LYS A 74 12.12 -4.84 27.08
N ASP A 75 10.96 -4.20 27.05
CA ASP A 75 10.75 -2.90 26.43
C ASP A 75 10.81 -1.76 27.46
N ASN A 76 11.34 -0.63 27.02
CA ASN A 76 11.50 0.54 27.86
C ASN A 76 10.24 1.41 27.83
N ILE A 77 9.71 1.78 29.00
CA ILE A 77 8.60 2.73 29.18
C ILE A 77 8.79 4.03 28.35
N MET A 78 10.03 4.47 28.15
CA MET A 78 10.34 5.69 27.40
C MET A 78 10.06 5.58 25.89
N ASN A 79 9.88 4.35 25.38
CA ASN A 79 9.48 4.05 23.99
C ASN A 79 7.95 4.11 23.80
N ILE A 80 7.17 4.05 24.87
CA ILE A 80 5.72 4.19 24.83
C ILE A 80 5.35 5.62 25.31
N GLY A 81 5.10 6.50 24.34
CA GLY A 81 4.82 7.93 24.53
C GLY A 81 3.35 8.26 24.87
N ASP A 82 2.83 9.42 24.45
CA ASP A 82 1.44 9.82 24.74
C ASP A 82 0.38 8.87 24.15
N VAL A 83 -0.74 8.75 24.86
CA VAL A 83 -1.54 7.51 24.95
C VAL A 83 -2.77 7.45 24.03
N LEU A 84 -3.18 8.54 23.38
CA LEU A 84 -4.43 8.56 22.63
C LEU A 84 -4.20 8.72 21.14
N ALA A 85 -4.62 7.71 20.36
CA ALA A 85 -5.48 7.92 19.18
C ALA A 85 -5.80 6.65 18.38
N HIS A 86 -5.33 5.44 18.71
CA HIS A 86 -5.45 4.32 17.75
C HIS A 86 -5.85 2.96 18.35
N ILE A 87 -6.82 2.92 19.26
CA ILE A 87 -7.45 1.65 19.69
C ILE A 87 -8.12 0.93 18.50
N LYS A 88 -8.53 1.68 17.47
CA LYS A 88 -8.99 1.15 16.18
C LYS A 88 -7.96 0.27 15.45
N ILE A 89 -6.68 0.29 15.85
CA ILE A 89 -5.62 -0.50 15.22
C ILE A 89 -5.63 -1.97 15.65
N ILE A 90 -6.20 -2.30 16.81
CA ILE A 90 -6.17 -3.65 17.40
C ILE A 90 -6.70 -4.74 16.44
N PRO A 91 -7.91 -4.60 15.84
CA PRO A 91 -8.41 -5.62 14.92
C PRO A 91 -7.75 -5.54 13.52
N ASN A 92 -7.08 -4.44 13.19
CA ASN A 92 -6.68 -4.11 11.83
C ASN A 92 -5.17 -4.24 11.56
N PHE A 93 -4.32 -4.17 12.59
CA PHE A 93 -2.86 -4.23 12.41
C PHE A 93 -2.42 -5.56 11.79
N TYR A 94 -2.84 -6.66 12.40
CA TYR A 94 -2.66 -8.01 11.86
C TYR A 94 -3.70 -8.94 12.49
N PRO A 95 -4.82 -9.25 11.81
CA PRO A 95 -5.98 -9.92 12.42
C PRO A 95 -5.65 -11.24 13.14
N ALA A 96 -4.71 -12.03 12.61
CA ALA A 96 -4.32 -13.30 13.23
C ALA A 96 -3.56 -13.14 14.58
N LEU A 97 -3.06 -11.94 14.88
CA LEU A 97 -2.41 -11.61 16.16
C LEU A 97 -3.16 -10.52 16.93
N SER A 98 -4.43 -10.26 16.62
CA SER A 98 -5.24 -9.23 17.30
C SER A 98 -5.22 -9.36 18.82
N ASP A 99 -5.26 -10.59 19.33
CA ASP A 99 -5.19 -10.87 20.77
C ASP A 99 -3.85 -10.48 21.38
N LYS A 100 -2.75 -10.71 20.65
CA LYS A 100 -1.40 -10.29 21.09
C LYS A 100 -1.23 -8.78 21.01
N VAL A 101 -1.80 -8.15 19.97
CA VAL A 101 -1.79 -6.70 19.82
C VAL A 101 -2.53 -6.03 20.97
N ARG A 102 -3.72 -6.55 21.30
CA ARG A 102 -4.49 -6.12 22.47
C ARG A 102 -3.70 -6.30 23.76
N ALA A 103 -3.03 -7.44 23.94
CA ALA A 103 -2.23 -7.72 25.13
C ALA A 103 -1.03 -6.76 25.27
N GLY A 104 -0.32 -6.44 24.17
CA GLY A 104 0.77 -5.47 24.17
C GLY A 104 0.30 -4.07 24.58
N ILE A 105 -0.81 -3.60 23.99
CA ILE A 105 -1.38 -2.29 24.34
C ILE A 105 -1.86 -2.29 25.81
N PHE A 106 -2.48 -3.38 26.27
CA PHE A 106 -2.87 -3.52 27.68
C PHE A 106 -1.67 -3.43 28.63
N SER A 107 -0.57 -4.14 28.32
CA SER A 107 0.66 -4.10 29.10
C SER A 107 1.28 -2.69 29.12
N SER A 108 1.24 -2.00 27.99
CA SER A 108 1.70 -0.60 27.88
C SER A 108 0.91 0.33 28.80
N LEU A 109 -0.43 0.27 28.74
CA LEU A 109 -1.32 1.08 29.58
C LEU A 109 -1.13 0.80 31.08
N GLN A 110 -0.95 -0.47 31.44
CA GLN A 110 -0.64 -0.87 32.81
C GLN A 110 0.71 -0.29 33.27
N GLN A 111 1.75 -0.37 32.44
CA GLN A 111 3.07 0.14 32.79
C GLN A 111 3.08 1.68 32.95
N ILE A 112 2.30 2.40 32.15
CA ILE A 112 2.10 3.86 32.28
C ILE A 112 1.51 4.24 33.64
N LEU A 113 0.52 3.47 34.12
CA LEU A 113 -0.07 3.66 35.45
C LEU A 113 0.91 3.27 36.57
N GLU A 114 1.58 2.12 36.45
CA GLU A 114 2.54 1.63 37.45
C GLU A 114 3.74 2.56 37.63
N LYS A 115 4.26 3.12 36.52
CA LYS A 115 5.35 4.10 36.52
C LYS A 115 4.89 5.53 36.80
N ARG A 116 3.58 5.75 36.99
CA ARG A 116 2.95 7.05 37.24
C ARG A 116 3.28 8.10 36.19
N VAL A 117 3.40 7.67 34.93
CA VAL A 117 3.52 8.60 33.79
C VAL A 117 2.20 9.37 33.64
N LEU A 118 1.06 8.69 33.86
CA LEU A 118 -0.24 9.30 34.07
C LEU A 118 -0.87 8.80 35.39
N PRO A 119 -1.58 9.66 36.15
CA PRO A 119 -2.20 9.27 37.41
C PRO A 119 -3.47 8.42 37.21
N SER A 120 -4.16 8.59 36.08
CA SER A 120 -5.34 7.81 35.71
C SER A 120 -5.61 7.94 34.21
N LEU A 121 -6.14 6.89 33.58
CA LEU A 121 -6.56 6.91 32.17
C LEU A 121 -8.02 7.34 31.98
N GLY A 122 -8.82 7.40 33.04
CA GLY A 122 -10.25 7.77 32.99
C GLY A 122 -10.53 9.11 32.28
N PRO A 123 -9.94 10.23 32.73
CA PRO A 123 -10.15 11.55 32.09
C PRO A 123 -9.74 11.58 30.61
N LEU A 124 -8.78 10.72 30.25
CA LEU A 124 -8.25 10.59 28.92
C LEU A 124 -9.23 9.81 28.03
N PHE A 125 -9.75 8.67 28.50
CA PHE A 125 -10.71 7.83 27.78
C PHE A 125 -12.12 8.46 27.71
N ASP A 126 -12.44 9.36 28.64
CA ASP A 126 -13.71 10.08 28.72
C ASP A 126 -13.66 11.49 28.14
N SER A 127 -12.57 11.85 27.45
CA SER A 127 -12.42 13.17 26.87
C SER A 127 -13.57 13.49 25.90
N LYS A 128 -14.13 14.70 26.02
CA LYS A 128 -15.21 15.18 25.14
C LYS A 128 -14.76 15.30 23.67
N ASN A 129 -13.46 15.44 23.44
CA ASN A 129 -12.84 15.56 22.11
C ASN A 129 -12.65 14.21 21.40
N LEU A 130 -12.85 13.09 22.09
CA LEU A 130 -12.88 11.77 21.44
C LEU A 130 -14.26 11.54 20.82
N ASP A 131 -14.25 11.07 19.57
CA ASP A 131 -15.47 10.63 18.88
C ASP A 131 -16.28 9.62 19.72
N ARG A 132 -17.60 9.65 19.58
CA ARG A 132 -18.52 8.83 20.39
C ARG A 132 -18.25 7.34 20.20
N ASP A 133 -18.02 6.89 18.97
CA ASP A 133 -17.80 5.48 18.67
C ASP A 133 -16.44 5.02 19.18
N LEU A 134 -15.43 5.89 19.10
CA LEU A 134 -14.12 5.63 19.68
C LEU A 134 -14.20 5.48 21.20
N ARG A 135 -14.94 6.36 21.91
CA ARG A 135 -15.13 6.25 23.37
C ARG A 135 -15.82 4.95 23.78
N VAL A 136 -16.82 4.51 23.02
CA VAL A 136 -17.51 3.23 23.26
C VAL A 136 -16.53 2.08 23.08
N MET A 137 -15.78 2.06 21.98
CA MET A 137 -14.75 1.05 21.71
C MET A 137 -13.69 1.00 22.82
N VAL A 138 -13.18 2.15 23.28
CA VAL A 138 -12.19 2.20 24.37
C VAL A 138 -12.74 1.55 25.64
N ARG A 139 -13.98 1.88 26.03
CA ARG A 139 -14.62 1.30 27.22
C ARG A 139 -14.85 -0.20 27.09
N GLU A 140 -15.21 -0.68 25.90
CA GLU A 140 -15.43 -2.11 25.68
C GLU A 140 -14.13 -2.92 25.72
N VAL A 141 -13.07 -2.40 25.09
CA VAL A 141 -11.78 -3.09 24.95
C VAL A 141 -10.97 -3.04 26.25
N PHE A 142 -11.05 -1.93 27.00
CA PHE A 142 -10.21 -1.59 28.15
C PHE A 142 -11.00 -1.17 29.39
N LYS A 143 -12.13 -1.84 29.65
CA LYS A 143 -13.02 -1.58 30.80
C LYS A 143 -12.29 -1.52 32.14
N GLU A 144 -11.19 -2.27 32.30
CA GLU A 144 -10.40 -2.33 33.53
C GLU A 144 -9.75 -0.98 33.90
N PHE A 145 -9.51 -0.12 32.90
CA PHE A 145 -8.87 1.18 33.09
C PHE A 145 -9.88 2.35 33.16
N CYS A 146 -11.17 2.08 32.93
CA CYS A 146 -12.26 3.07 32.94
C CYS A 146 -12.95 3.23 34.31
N VAL A 147 -12.62 2.39 35.29
CA VAL A 147 -13.24 2.44 36.63
C VAL A 147 -12.31 3.23 37.57
N PRO A 148 -12.79 4.24 38.32
CA PRO A 148 -11.99 4.86 39.37
C PRO A 148 -11.64 3.82 40.44
N PRO A 149 -10.46 3.88 41.09
CA PRO A 149 -10.07 2.91 42.09
C PRO A 149 -11.00 3.02 43.31
N SER A 150 -12.04 2.19 43.36
CA SER A 150 -12.81 1.90 44.57
C SER A 150 -12.26 0.65 45.24
N GLU A 151 -12.23 0.71 46.56
CA GLU A 151 -11.50 -0.18 47.46
C GLU A 151 -11.75 -1.68 47.22
N GLY A 152 -10.65 -2.44 47.02
CA GLY A 152 -10.55 -3.86 47.36
C GLY A 152 -11.42 -4.84 46.58
N VAL A 153 -10.93 -5.33 45.44
CA VAL A 153 -11.38 -6.61 44.87
C VAL A 153 -10.17 -7.54 44.68
N LYS A 154 -10.23 -8.70 45.34
CA LYS A 154 -9.24 -9.78 45.26
C LYS A 154 -9.18 -10.32 43.83
N MET A 155 -7.99 -10.43 43.26
CA MET A 155 -7.77 -11.19 42.02
C MET A 155 -8.19 -12.63 42.23
N GLU A 156 -9.14 -13.12 41.44
CA GLU A 156 -9.37 -14.55 41.26
C GLU A 156 -8.35 -15.07 40.22
N GLU A 157 -7.49 -15.99 40.66
CA GLU A 157 -6.55 -16.73 39.81
C GLU A 157 -7.33 -17.64 38.84
N PHE A 158 -7.03 -17.55 37.54
CA PHE A 158 -7.41 -18.57 36.57
C PHE A 158 -6.53 -19.83 36.71
N PRO A 159 -7.07 -21.05 36.46
CA PRO A 159 -6.43 -22.29 36.83
C PRO A 159 -5.28 -22.71 35.90
N SER A 160 -4.14 -23.02 36.49
CA SER A 160 -2.92 -23.51 35.85
C SER A 160 -3.05 -24.96 35.36
N ILE A 161 -2.52 -25.23 34.16
CA ILE A 161 -2.33 -26.56 33.56
C ILE A 161 -1.27 -27.35 34.37
N PRO A 162 -1.43 -28.66 34.63
CA PRO A 162 -0.56 -29.39 35.55
C PRO A 162 0.71 -29.94 34.87
N THR A 163 1.88 -29.68 35.47
CA THR A 163 3.15 -30.40 35.19
C THR A 163 3.46 -31.45 36.25
N PRO A 164 4.13 -32.59 35.91
CA PRO A 164 4.42 -33.69 36.83
C PRO A 164 5.71 -33.46 37.66
N PRO A 165 5.98 -34.30 38.69
CA PRO A 165 6.71 -33.84 39.87
C PRO A 165 8.17 -34.30 40.00
N ASN A 166 8.93 -33.43 40.70
CA ASN A 166 10.01 -33.65 41.67
C ASN A 166 11.42 -34.12 41.22
N MET A 167 12.45 -33.39 41.64
CA MET A 167 13.41 -33.82 42.68
C MET A 167 14.39 -32.69 43.10
N LYS A 168 14.21 -32.22 44.35
CA LYS A 168 15.17 -31.83 45.43
C LYS A 168 16.58 -31.31 45.08
N ASP A 169 16.95 -30.15 45.63
CA ASP A 169 17.83 -30.02 46.81
C ASP A 169 18.00 -28.54 47.27
N GLU A 170 18.04 -28.33 48.58
CA GLU A 170 18.32 -27.09 49.35
C GLU A 170 19.70 -27.25 50.05
N PRO A 171 20.23 -26.34 50.92
CA PRO A 171 20.02 -24.89 51.13
C PRO A 171 21.35 -24.10 51.38
N VAL A 172 21.22 -22.87 51.91
CA VAL A 172 22.08 -22.09 52.86
C VAL A 172 22.29 -20.66 52.33
N GLY A 173 22.02 -19.54 53.00
CA GLY A 173 21.54 -19.21 54.34
C GLY A 173 21.97 -17.76 54.70
N LEU A 174 21.24 -17.13 55.66
CA LEU A 174 21.56 -15.89 56.44
C LEU A 174 21.35 -14.54 55.69
N GLY A 175 20.67 -13.51 56.21
CA GLY A 175 20.04 -13.17 57.49
C GLY A 175 19.67 -11.67 57.44
N GLY A 176 18.54 -11.26 58.05
CA GLY A 176 17.92 -9.91 57.95
C GLY A 176 18.63 -8.76 58.73
N PRO A 177 17.94 -7.70 59.22
CA PRO A 177 16.50 -7.40 59.18
C PRO A 177 16.10 -5.94 58.81
N HIS A 178 14.78 -5.77 58.64
CA HIS A 178 13.94 -4.56 58.57
C HIS A 178 14.36 -3.31 59.36
N ILE A 179 14.11 -2.11 58.79
CA ILE A 179 13.47 -0.97 59.48
C ILE A 179 12.53 -0.24 58.49
N ASN A 180 11.25 -0.13 58.85
CA ASN A 180 10.26 0.77 58.26
C ASN A 180 10.41 2.18 58.85
N HIS A 181 10.24 3.24 58.08
CA HIS A 181 9.41 4.38 58.52
C HIS A 181 8.97 5.26 57.34
N ALA A 182 7.67 5.51 57.33
CA ALA A 182 6.91 6.38 56.45
C ALA A 182 7.38 7.85 56.50
N SER A 183 7.11 8.59 55.41
CA SER A 183 6.47 9.93 55.38
C SER A 183 6.58 10.52 53.97
N SER A 184 5.48 10.53 53.20
CA SER A 184 5.21 11.62 52.25
C SER A 184 5.09 12.94 53.04
N PRO A 185 5.20 14.16 52.46
CA PRO A 185 4.10 14.65 51.60
C PRO A 185 4.43 15.85 50.64
N ILE A 186 3.38 16.28 49.94
CA ILE A 186 3.09 17.65 49.42
C ILE A 186 3.62 18.05 48.02
N ASN A 187 2.70 17.91 47.07
CA ASN A 187 2.24 18.89 46.07
C ASN A 187 2.85 20.31 46.08
N ASN A 188 3.16 20.83 44.90
CA ASN A 188 2.79 22.22 44.57
C ASN A 188 2.59 22.38 43.06
N HIS A 189 1.34 22.64 42.68
CA HIS A 189 0.93 23.11 41.37
C HIS A 189 0.69 24.62 41.51
N VAL A 190 1.26 25.43 40.62
CA VAL A 190 0.73 26.76 40.26
C VAL A 190 0.86 26.89 38.75
N GLY A 191 -0.28 27.08 38.09
CA GLY A 191 -0.42 27.08 36.64
C GLY A 191 -0.25 28.44 35.97
N GLY A 192 -0.49 28.45 34.65
CA GLY A 192 -0.62 29.66 33.86
C GLY A 192 -0.42 29.46 32.36
N GLU A 193 -1.47 28.95 31.70
CA GLU A 193 -1.95 29.27 30.33
C GLU A 193 -1.29 28.69 29.05
N SER A 194 -2.21 28.17 28.20
CA SER A 194 -2.13 27.77 26.79
C SER A 194 -1.47 26.43 26.43
N GLU A 195 -2.20 25.33 26.62
CA GLU A 195 -1.95 24.09 25.88
C GLU A 195 -2.66 24.14 24.51
N PRO A 196 -1.96 23.86 23.39
CA PRO A 196 -2.60 23.67 22.10
C PRO A 196 -3.32 22.31 22.07
N MET A 197 -4.65 22.33 21.93
CA MET A 197 -5.50 21.14 21.80
C MET A 197 -5.68 20.78 20.31
N PHE A 198 -5.51 19.50 19.98
CA PHE A 198 -5.63 18.91 18.63
C PHE A 198 -7.11 18.67 18.28
N SER A 199 -7.59 19.28 17.20
CA SER A 199 -8.88 19.01 16.55
C SER A 199 -8.58 18.47 15.15
N ASP A 200 -9.05 17.26 14.85
CA ASP A 200 -8.91 16.59 13.55
C ASP A 200 -10.15 16.98 12.73
N ASP A 201 -10.07 18.07 11.96
CA ASP A 201 -11.08 18.46 10.96
C ASP A 201 -10.35 18.70 9.64
N ASP A 202 -10.34 17.70 8.76
CA ASP A 202 -10.03 17.86 7.33
C ASP A 202 -11.13 17.14 6.53
N GLU A 203 -12.29 17.81 6.37
CA GLU A 203 -13.21 17.58 5.25
C GLU A 203 -13.31 18.84 4.38
N ASP A 204 -13.12 18.61 3.09
CA ASP A 204 -13.33 19.44 1.89
C ASP A 204 -13.75 20.90 2.04
N ARG A 205 -12.89 21.82 1.58
CA ARG A 205 -13.29 23.16 1.14
C ARG A 205 -13.05 23.34 -0.36
N ARG A 206 -14.11 23.15 -1.15
CA ARG A 206 -14.26 23.81 -2.46
C ARG A 206 -14.95 25.15 -2.27
N ALA A 207 -14.42 26.16 -2.94
CA ALA A 207 -14.90 27.53 -2.91
C ALA A 207 -16.23 27.69 -3.65
N GLU A 208 -17.20 28.38 -3.06
CA GLU A 208 -18.20 29.17 -3.77
C GLU A 208 -18.51 30.46 -2.98
N GLU A 209 -18.78 31.51 -3.75
CA GLU A 209 -18.95 32.90 -3.35
C GLU A 209 -20.41 33.22 -2.91
N ASP A 210 -20.51 34.24 -2.07
CA ASP A 210 -21.57 35.25 -1.99
C ASP A 210 -22.93 34.99 -1.28
N ASN A 211 -23.18 35.91 -0.33
CA ASN A 211 -24.44 36.58 0.03
C ASN A 211 -25.45 35.99 1.07
N VAL A 212 -25.61 36.79 2.15
CA VAL A 212 -26.89 37.36 2.68
C VAL A 212 -27.54 36.74 3.95
N ILE A 213 -27.46 37.55 5.03
CA ILE A 213 -28.46 37.95 6.05
C ILE A 213 -28.83 37.01 7.22
N GLU A 214 -28.42 37.49 8.41
CA GLU A 214 -29.11 37.75 9.70
C GLU A 214 -30.15 36.80 10.32
N ASP A 215 -30.17 36.91 11.67
CA ASP A 215 -31.16 36.52 12.68
C ASP A 215 -31.14 35.07 13.21
N GLU A 216 -31.45 34.80 14.48
CA GLU A 216 -31.25 35.41 15.80
C GLU A 216 -31.83 34.36 16.78
N GLU A 217 -31.27 34.29 17.99
CA GLU A 217 -31.89 33.81 19.26
C GLU A 217 -32.31 32.31 19.40
N ASN A 218 -31.70 31.49 20.27
CA ASN A 218 -31.61 31.44 21.75
C ASN A 218 -32.87 30.95 22.51
N VAL A 219 -32.60 30.10 23.52
CA VAL A 219 -33.27 30.00 24.86
C VAL A 219 -34.62 29.25 24.90
N ASP A 220 -34.95 28.34 25.83
CA ASP A 220 -34.29 27.74 27.00
C ASP A 220 -35.22 26.60 27.53
N ASP A 221 -34.72 25.91 28.57
CA ASP A 221 -35.43 25.29 29.71
C ASP A 221 -35.96 23.83 29.61
N ASP A 222 -35.12 22.91 30.09
CA ASP A 222 -35.13 22.32 31.45
C ASP A 222 -36.32 21.51 32.04
N GLU A 223 -35.88 20.48 32.78
CA GLU A 223 -36.42 19.84 34.01
C GLU A 223 -37.18 18.48 33.97
N ASP A 224 -36.47 17.49 34.58
CA ASP A 224 -36.85 16.56 35.67
C ASP A 224 -37.33 15.10 35.45
N ASP A 225 -36.47 14.20 35.97
CA ASP A 225 -36.63 12.94 36.75
C ASP A 225 -38.04 12.62 37.33
N ASP A 226 -38.52 11.40 37.61
CA ASP A 226 -37.92 10.18 38.19
C ASP A 226 -38.90 8.96 38.12
N ASP A 227 -38.38 7.74 38.38
CA ASP A 227 -39.01 6.51 38.94
C ASP A 227 -39.76 5.41 38.10
N ILE A 228 -38.97 4.45 37.55
CA ILE A 228 -38.88 2.97 37.82
C ILE A 228 -40.18 2.20 38.28
N PRO A 229 -40.57 1.00 37.74
CA PRO A 229 -39.81 -0.26 37.88
C PRO A 229 -39.91 -1.37 36.81
N LEU A 230 -38.81 -2.13 36.77
CA LEU A 230 -38.61 -3.44 36.14
C LEU A 230 -39.50 -4.55 36.76
N ALA A 231 -40.44 -5.09 35.98
CA ALA A 231 -40.84 -6.50 36.08
C ALA A 231 -41.62 -6.98 34.83
N LYS A 232 -41.03 -7.97 34.13
CA LYS A 232 -41.68 -8.97 33.25
C LYS A 232 -42.40 -8.47 31.99
N VAL A 233 -41.68 -8.38 30.86
CA VAL A 233 -42.26 -8.76 29.55
C VAL A 233 -41.23 -9.52 28.71
N ARG A 234 -41.41 -10.84 28.74
CA ARG A 234 -41.19 -11.86 27.69
C ARG A 234 -40.32 -11.49 26.49
N LEU A 235 -39.28 -12.31 26.30
CA LEU A 235 -38.62 -12.65 25.03
C LEU A 235 -39.63 -12.66 23.88
N LYS A 236 -39.47 -11.71 22.96
CA LYS A 236 -40.10 -11.74 21.65
C LYS A 236 -39.03 -11.35 20.64
N ASP A 237 -38.64 -12.33 19.84
CA ASP A 237 -37.71 -12.21 18.72
C ASP A 237 -38.03 -10.95 17.90
N LYS A 238 -37.04 -10.07 17.75
CA LYS A 238 -37.07 -9.01 16.74
C LYS A 238 -36.35 -9.54 15.50
N PRO A 239 -36.97 -9.49 14.30
CA PRO A 239 -36.27 -9.74 13.06
C PRO A 239 -35.19 -8.66 12.89
N SER A 240 -34.02 -9.06 12.40
CA SER A 240 -32.97 -8.15 11.97
C SER A 240 -33.52 -7.21 10.90
N ASP A 241 -33.59 -5.91 11.20
CA ASP A 241 -33.74 -4.85 10.21
C ASP A 241 -32.46 -4.77 9.39
N ASP A 242 -32.38 -5.66 8.39
CA ASP A 242 -31.40 -5.66 7.32
C ASP A 242 -31.87 -4.61 6.30
N LYS A 243 -31.60 -3.33 6.57
CA LYS A 243 -31.87 -2.25 5.61
C LYS A 243 -30.82 -2.31 4.49
N SER A 244 -31.01 -3.21 3.54
CA SER A 244 -30.47 -3.02 2.19
C SER A 244 -30.93 -1.64 1.69
N PRO A 245 -30.05 -0.79 1.13
CA PRO A 245 -30.47 0.50 0.60
C PRO A 245 -31.57 0.25 -0.44
N SER A 246 -32.74 0.84 -0.21
CA SER A 246 -33.86 0.76 -1.15
C SER A 246 -33.41 1.36 -2.48
N LEU A 247 -33.58 0.61 -3.58
CA LEU A 247 -33.48 1.15 -4.93
C LEU A 247 -34.19 2.51 -4.98
N ASP A 248 -33.52 3.53 -5.51
CA ASP A 248 -34.13 4.85 -5.68
C ASP A 248 -35.41 4.68 -6.52
N PRO A 249 -36.60 4.93 -5.94
CA PRO A 249 -37.87 4.68 -6.60
C PRO A 249 -38.03 5.50 -7.89
N GLU A 250 -37.31 6.61 -8.05
CA GLU A 250 -37.35 7.43 -9.27
C GLU A 250 -36.57 6.79 -10.42
N LEU A 251 -35.45 6.14 -10.16
CA LEU A 251 -34.62 5.47 -11.17
C LEU A 251 -35.31 4.24 -11.75
N VAL A 252 -35.94 3.43 -10.90
CA VAL A 252 -36.71 2.24 -11.34
C VAL A 252 -38.02 2.65 -12.03
N GLN A 253 -38.54 3.84 -11.74
CA GLN A 253 -39.74 4.37 -12.40
C GLN A 253 -39.56 4.72 -13.87
N GLN A 254 -38.33 5.00 -14.29
CA GLN A 254 -37.99 5.32 -15.67
C GLN A 254 -37.86 4.06 -16.55
N LEU A 255 -37.75 2.87 -15.95
CA LEU A 255 -37.82 1.61 -16.66
C LEU A 255 -39.28 1.14 -16.74
N ASP A 256 -39.72 0.79 -17.94
CA ASP A 256 -41.05 0.23 -18.18
C ASP A 256 -41.01 -1.24 -18.61
N GLY A 257 -42.13 -1.94 -18.42
CA GLY A 257 -42.35 -3.26 -19.02
C GLY A 257 -41.56 -4.41 -18.40
N GLU A 258 -40.78 -5.12 -19.24
CA GLU A 258 -40.09 -6.37 -18.87
C GLU A 258 -38.75 -6.09 -18.17
N PHE A 259 -38.04 -5.03 -18.57
CA PHE A 259 -36.75 -4.64 -17.97
C PHE A 259 -36.90 -4.24 -16.50
N ARG A 260 -37.94 -3.47 -16.16
CA ARG A 260 -38.24 -3.10 -14.76
C ARG A 260 -38.43 -4.32 -13.87
N ARG A 261 -39.28 -5.26 -14.32
CA ARG A 261 -39.55 -6.51 -13.59
C ARG A 261 -38.28 -7.37 -13.43
N ALA A 262 -37.42 -7.40 -14.44
CA ALA A 262 -36.15 -8.12 -14.38
C ALA A 262 -35.17 -7.50 -13.36
N VAL A 263 -35.02 -6.16 -13.37
CA VAL A 263 -34.18 -5.43 -12.42
C VAL A 263 -34.69 -5.56 -10.98
N GLU A 264 -36.00 -5.41 -10.76
CA GLU A 264 -36.61 -5.61 -9.43
C GLU A 264 -36.43 -7.05 -8.94
N SER A 265 -36.63 -8.05 -9.81
CA SER A 265 -36.36 -9.46 -9.48
C SER A 265 -34.89 -9.69 -9.12
N LEU A 266 -33.96 -9.04 -9.82
CA LEU A 266 -32.53 -9.14 -9.53
C LEU A 266 -32.17 -8.47 -8.19
N HIS A 267 -32.84 -7.37 -7.84
CA HIS A 267 -32.58 -6.66 -6.59
C HIS A 267 -33.09 -7.40 -5.35
N VAL A 268 -34.31 -7.93 -5.42
CA VAL A 268 -34.96 -8.61 -4.28
C VAL A 268 -34.32 -9.96 -3.97
N GLU A 269 -33.80 -10.64 -4.98
CA GLU A 269 -33.22 -11.98 -4.80
C GLU A 269 -31.93 -11.92 -3.96
N LYS A 270 -31.83 -12.77 -2.93
CA LYS A 270 -30.66 -12.80 -2.04
C LYS A 270 -29.70 -13.95 -2.33
N ASP A 271 -30.20 -15.04 -2.91
CA ASP A 271 -29.36 -16.18 -3.25
C ASP A 271 -28.51 -15.89 -4.50
N ASN A 272 -27.20 -16.17 -4.43
CA ASN A 272 -26.28 -15.82 -5.50
C ASN A 272 -26.56 -16.58 -6.81
N GLU A 273 -26.95 -17.85 -6.74
CA GLU A 273 -27.26 -18.65 -7.94
C GLU A 273 -28.55 -18.15 -8.59
N ALA A 274 -29.59 -17.89 -7.79
CA ALA A 274 -30.84 -17.30 -8.25
C ALA A 274 -30.63 -15.88 -8.83
N ARG A 275 -29.78 -15.06 -8.22
CA ARG A 275 -29.38 -13.74 -8.76
C ARG A 275 -28.66 -13.88 -10.10
N CYS A 276 -27.77 -14.86 -10.27
CA CYS A 276 -27.13 -15.13 -11.56
C CYS A 276 -28.15 -15.54 -12.63
N GLN A 277 -29.14 -16.35 -12.29
CA GLN A 277 -30.23 -16.72 -13.20
C GLN A 277 -31.14 -15.52 -13.54
N ALA A 278 -31.38 -14.62 -12.59
CA ALA A 278 -32.11 -13.37 -12.84
C ALA A 278 -31.33 -12.45 -13.77
N MET A 279 -30.01 -12.34 -13.60
CA MET A 279 -29.14 -11.61 -14.51
C MET A 279 -29.14 -12.24 -15.91
N GLU A 280 -29.03 -13.57 -16.01
CA GLU A 280 -29.10 -14.26 -17.30
C GLU A 280 -30.42 -13.97 -18.02
N ARG A 281 -31.56 -13.95 -17.30
CA ARG A 281 -32.85 -13.54 -17.88
C ARG A 281 -32.83 -12.10 -18.40
N LEU A 282 -32.23 -11.16 -17.68
CA LEU A 282 -32.10 -9.77 -18.09
C LEU A 282 -31.22 -9.66 -19.35
N VAL A 283 -30.09 -10.36 -19.38
CA VAL A 283 -29.22 -10.45 -20.57
C VAL A 283 -30.00 -10.98 -21.78
N GLN A 284 -30.79 -12.05 -21.61
CA GLN A 284 -31.62 -12.58 -22.69
C GLN A 284 -32.69 -11.59 -23.18
N LEU A 285 -33.25 -10.74 -22.30
CA LEU A 285 -34.17 -9.67 -22.71
C LEU A 285 -33.45 -8.62 -23.55
N VAL A 286 -32.26 -8.16 -23.13
CA VAL A 286 -31.43 -7.23 -23.91
C VAL A 286 -31.10 -7.79 -25.29
N LEU A 287 -30.82 -9.10 -25.37
CA LEU A 287 -30.47 -9.79 -26.61
C LEU A 287 -31.65 -10.10 -27.54
N GLN A 288 -32.89 -9.99 -27.06
CA GLN A 288 -34.10 -10.17 -27.87
C GLN A 288 -34.51 -8.89 -28.61
N GLU A 289 -34.08 -7.73 -28.13
CA GLU A 289 -34.30 -6.46 -28.80
C GLU A 289 -33.36 -6.32 -30.01
N ASP A 290 -33.89 -5.81 -31.12
CA ASP A 290 -33.10 -5.52 -32.32
C ASP A 290 -32.26 -4.25 -32.15
N ASP A 291 -32.77 -3.28 -31.39
CA ASP A 291 -32.12 -2.02 -31.02
C ASP A 291 -32.69 -1.51 -29.69
N LEU A 292 -31.84 -0.92 -28.85
CA LEU A 292 -32.24 -0.36 -27.56
C LEU A 292 -32.07 1.15 -27.62
N ASP A 293 -33.16 1.88 -27.30
CA ASP A 293 -33.09 3.32 -27.17
C ASP A 293 -31.97 3.71 -26.19
N THR A 294 -31.18 4.72 -26.56
CA THR A 294 -30.06 5.22 -25.76
C THR A 294 -30.51 5.60 -24.36
N ASP A 295 -31.69 6.22 -24.22
CA ASP A 295 -32.22 6.63 -22.91
C ASP A 295 -32.50 5.39 -22.04
N ILE A 296 -33.11 4.34 -22.62
CA ILE A 296 -33.39 3.08 -21.92
C ILE A 296 -32.07 2.40 -21.53
N MET A 297 -31.07 2.41 -22.42
CA MET A 297 -29.77 1.78 -22.16
C MET A 297 -29.03 2.46 -21.00
N THR A 298 -28.99 3.80 -20.97
CA THR A 298 -28.38 4.56 -19.88
C THR A 298 -29.12 4.33 -18.56
N THR A 299 -30.46 4.38 -18.54
CA THR A 299 -31.24 4.11 -17.33
C THR A 299 -31.03 2.67 -16.84
N LEU A 300 -31.04 1.69 -17.76
CA LEU A 300 -30.79 0.28 -17.41
C LEU A 300 -29.38 0.10 -16.83
N GLY A 301 -28.36 0.72 -17.43
CA GLY A 301 -27.00 0.74 -16.92
C GLY A 301 -26.92 1.30 -15.51
N SER A 302 -27.56 2.44 -15.24
CA SER A 302 -27.63 3.05 -13.90
C SER A 302 -28.29 2.15 -12.87
N CYS A 303 -29.43 1.55 -13.22
CA CYS A 303 -30.11 0.61 -12.34
C CYS A 303 -29.24 -0.61 -12.03
N LEU A 304 -28.56 -1.18 -13.02
CA LEU A 304 -27.65 -2.31 -12.81
C LEU A 304 -26.46 -1.93 -11.94
N CYS A 305 -25.85 -0.76 -12.12
CA CYS A 305 -24.79 -0.26 -11.25
C CYS A 305 -25.22 -0.14 -9.79
N HIS A 306 -26.48 0.25 -9.55
CA HIS A 306 -27.05 0.31 -8.20
C HIS A 306 -27.35 -1.09 -7.63
N VAL A 307 -28.02 -1.97 -8.38
CA VAL A 307 -28.39 -3.32 -7.93
C VAL A 307 -27.17 -4.19 -7.66
N LEU A 308 -26.08 -3.98 -8.41
CA LEU A 308 -24.83 -4.72 -8.28
C LEU A 308 -23.81 -4.00 -7.39
N ARG A 309 -24.20 -2.95 -6.65
CA ARG A 309 -23.30 -2.13 -5.83
C ARG A 309 -22.35 -2.95 -4.96
N GLU A 310 -22.88 -3.94 -4.26
CA GLU A 310 -22.10 -4.83 -3.38
C GLU A 310 -20.98 -5.57 -4.14
N GLN A 311 -21.18 -5.91 -5.41
CA GLN A 311 -20.14 -6.60 -6.20
C GLN A 311 -18.98 -5.69 -6.62
N PHE A 312 -19.17 -4.38 -6.60
CA PHE A 312 -18.11 -3.40 -6.85
C PHE A 312 -17.40 -2.99 -5.56
N ASP A 313 -18.14 -2.94 -4.45
CA ASP A 313 -17.61 -2.50 -3.15
C ASP A 313 -16.89 -3.68 -2.42
N ASP A 314 -17.25 -4.94 -2.71
CA ASP A 314 -16.61 -6.13 -2.16
C ASP A 314 -15.31 -6.52 -2.90
N LYS A 315 -14.33 -7.03 -2.14
CA LYS A 315 -13.14 -7.65 -2.73
C LYS A 315 -13.52 -8.93 -3.50
N VAL A 316 -13.37 -8.86 -4.81
CA VAL A 316 -13.62 -9.99 -5.72
C VAL A 316 -12.47 -11.01 -5.67
N PHE A 317 -11.24 -10.54 -5.48
CA PHE A 317 -10.06 -11.39 -5.49
C PHE A 317 -9.96 -12.23 -4.20
N PRO A 318 -9.83 -13.57 -4.27
CA PRO A 318 -9.82 -14.42 -3.08
C PRO A 318 -8.58 -14.20 -2.18
N LYS A 319 -8.80 -14.05 -0.88
CA LYS A 319 -7.71 -13.89 0.12
C LYS A 319 -6.80 -15.13 0.24
N GLU A 320 -7.29 -16.31 -0.10
CA GLU A 320 -6.48 -17.55 -0.07
C GLU A 320 -5.38 -17.54 -1.15
N MET A 321 -5.55 -16.73 -2.20
CA MET A 321 -4.55 -16.57 -3.25
C MET A 321 -3.35 -15.74 -2.79
N SER A 322 -3.51 -14.77 -1.90
CA SER A 322 -2.36 -13.99 -1.44
C SER A 322 -1.40 -14.79 -0.57
N ASP A 323 -1.90 -15.66 0.30
CA ASP A 323 -1.08 -16.55 1.12
C ASP A 323 -0.41 -17.67 0.30
N GLU A 324 -1.07 -18.19 -0.74
CA GLU A 324 -0.51 -19.27 -1.56
C GLU A 324 0.35 -18.79 -2.73
N VAL A 325 0.12 -17.62 -3.33
CA VAL A 325 1.02 -17.02 -4.35
C VAL A 325 2.39 -16.67 -3.74
N LEU A 326 2.43 -16.33 -2.45
CA LEU A 326 3.67 -16.18 -1.66
C LEU A 326 4.45 -17.49 -1.50
N SER A 327 3.77 -18.65 -1.59
CA SER A 327 4.43 -19.95 -1.59
C SER A 327 4.56 -20.43 -3.04
N MET A 328 5.77 -20.64 -3.55
CA MET A 328 6.01 -21.10 -4.94
C MET A 328 5.40 -22.48 -5.32
N LYS A 329 4.37 -22.99 -4.64
CA LYS A 329 3.74 -24.29 -4.85
C LYS A 329 3.04 -24.41 -6.21
N CYS A 330 2.57 -23.31 -6.81
CA CYS A 330 1.84 -23.37 -8.08
C CYS A 330 2.75 -23.45 -9.34
N ALA A 331 4.05 -23.15 -9.25
CA ALA A 331 4.90 -23.06 -10.44
C ALA A 331 5.33 -24.41 -11.04
N GLN A 332 5.13 -25.54 -10.34
CA GLN A 332 5.66 -26.86 -10.78
C GLN A 332 4.61 -27.91 -11.18
N GLN A 333 3.31 -27.64 -11.10
CA GLN A 333 2.30 -28.67 -11.42
C GLN A 333 1.38 -28.27 -12.57
N THR A 334 1.92 -28.37 -13.79
CA THR A 334 1.16 -28.38 -15.05
C THR A 334 0.18 -29.57 -15.18
N HIS A 335 0.11 -30.47 -14.21
CA HIS A 335 -0.75 -31.66 -14.23
C HIS A 335 -1.92 -31.65 -13.24
N CYS A 336 -2.08 -30.60 -12.43
CA CYS A 336 -3.11 -30.52 -11.38
C CYS A 336 -3.90 -29.20 -11.44
N ARG A 337 -4.31 -28.76 -12.64
CA ARG A 337 -5.08 -27.50 -12.80
C ARG A 337 -6.46 -27.52 -12.12
N ASP A 338 -7.09 -28.69 -11.98
CA ASP A 338 -8.50 -28.81 -11.53
C ASP A 338 -8.67 -29.28 -10.07
N THR A 339 -7.56 -29.56 -9.36
CA THR A 339 -7.58 -30.09 -7.98
C THR A 339 -6.92 -29.19 -6.94
N THR A 340 -6.32 -28.07 -7.33
CA THR A 340 -5.71 -27.11 -6.40
C THR A 340 -6.78 -26.18 -5.81
N PRO A 341 -6.93 -26.09 -4.47
CA PRO A 341 -7.97 -25.28 -3.80
C PRO A 341 -8.01 -23.81 -4.29
N CYS A 342 -6.84 -23.22 -4.49
CA CYS A 342 -6.67 -21.85 -4.98
C CYS A 342 -7.38 -21.56 -6.33
N TYR A 343 -7.35 -22.50 -7.28
CA TYR A 343 -7.98 -22.29 -8.58
C TYR A 343 -9.51 -22.39 -8.53
N ARG A 344 -10.05 -23.22 -7.62
CA ARG A 344 -11.51 -23.29 -7.37
C ARG A 344 -12.03 -21.99 -6.76
N SER A 345 -11.28 -21.39 -5.83
CA SER A 345 -11.62 -20.09 -5.23
C SER A 345 -11.74 -18.97 -6.29
N ILE A 346 -10.93 -19.01 -7.34
CA ILE A 346 -11.00 -18.08 -8.49
C ILE A 346 -12.21 -18.39 -9.40
N GLU A 347 -12.55 -19.65 -9.60
CA GLU A 347 -13.76 -20.02 -10.35
C GLU A 347 -15.03 -19.60 -9.59
N ASP A 348 -15.04 -19.74 -8.28
CA ASP A 348 -16.15 -19.35 -7.41
C ASP A 348 -16.32 -17.81 -7.36
N SER A 349 -15.22 -17.04 -7.35
CA SER A 349 -15.29 -15.58 -7.32
C SER A 349 -15.87 -14.96 -8.60
N ILE A 350 -15.71 -15.62 -9.75
CA ILE A 350 -16.35 -15.23 -11.02
C ILE A 350 -17.78 -15.78 -11.15
N GLY A 351 -18.28 -16.49 -10.15
CA GLY A 351 -19.66 -16.99 -10.07
C GLY A 351 -20.67 -15.95 -9.56
N ARG A 352 -20.47 -14.66 -9.83
CA ARG A 352 -21.37 -13.56 -9.38
C ARG A 352 -22.16 -12.96 -10.54
N PRO A 353 -23.31 -12.28 -10.29
CA PRO A 353 -24.19 -11.79 -11.35
C PRO A 353 -23.50 -10.90 -12.40
N LEU A 354 -22.58 -10.00 -12.02
CA LEU A 354 -21.88 -9.15 -12.99
C LEU A 354 -21.14 -9.98 -14.06
N PHE A 355 -20.49 -11.07 -13.64
CA PHE A 355 -19.72 -11.94 -14.52
C PHE A 355 -20.59 -12.75 -15.50
N VAL A 356 -21.90 -12.83 -15.28
CA VAL A 356 -22.85 -13.42 -16.24
C VAL A 356 -22.89 -12.58 -17.52
N MET A 357 -22.84 -11.24 -17.41
CA MET A 357 -22.76 -10.35 -18.57
C MET A 357 -21.44 -10.56 -19.32
N PHE A 358 -20.31 -10.60 -18.60
CA PHE A 358 -18.99 -10.82 -19.22
C PHE A 358 -18.92 -12.18 -19.90
N ARG A 359 -19.46 -13.24 -19.29
CA ARG A 359 -19.52 -14.57 -19.89
C ARG A 359 -20.27 -14.57 -21.21
N ASN A 360 -21.43 -13.91 -21.28
CA ASN A 360 -22.21 -13.82 -22.51
C ASN A 360 -21.44 -13.06 -23.60
N VAL A 361 -20.85 -11.90 -23.27
CA VAL A 361 -20.05 -11.11 -24.23
C VAL A 361 -18.84 -11.88 -24.79
N VAL A 362 -18.20 -12.73 -23.96
CA VAL A 362 -17.05 -13.56 -24.38
C VAL A 362 -17.48 -14.75 -25.25
N GLN A 363 -18.66 -15.34 -25.00
CA GLN A 363 -19.12 -16.54 -25.71
C GLN A 363 -19.86 -16.23 -27.02
N MET A 364 -20.39 -15.02 -27.15
CA MET A 364 -21.15 -14.61 -28.32
C MET A 364 -20.25 -14.36 -29.54
N PRO A 365 -20.74 -14.65 -30.76
CA PRO A 365 -20.06 -14.26 -31.98
C PRO A 365 -20.06 -12.73 -32.12
N ASP A 366 -19.16 -12.21 -32.95
CA ASP A 366 -19.06 -10.79 -33.25
C ASP A 366 -20.21 -10.32 -34.16
N ASP A 367 -21.38 -10.08 -33.55
CA ASP A 367 -22.61 -9.63 -34.20
C ASP A 367 -23.24 -8.41 -33.50
N SER A 368 -24.32 -7.87 -34.06
CA SER A 368 -25.02 -6.69 -33.52
C SER A 368 -25.54 -6.90 -32.10
N ARG A 369 -25.84 -8.14 -31.70
CA ARG A 369 -26.36 -8.44 -30.36
C ARG A 369 -25.25 -8.40 -29.32
N ARG A 370 -24.04 -8.86 -29.68
CA ARG A 370 -22.84 -8.69 -28.84
C ARG A 370 -22.54 -7.20 -28.62
N LEU A 371 -22.73 -6.37 -29.65
CA LEU A 371 -22.55 -4.92 -29.56
C LEU A 371 -23.55 -4.27 -28.59
N LEU A 372 -24.83 -4.70 -28.56
CA LEU A 372 -25.81 -4.21 -27.59
C LEU A 372 -25.36 -4.43 -26.14
N LEU A 373 -24.84 -5.63 -25.81
CA LEU A 373 -24.31 -5.91 -24.48
C LEU A 373 -23.03 -5.12 -24.17
N LEU A 374 -22.15 -4.93 -25.16
CA LEU A 374 -20.94 -4.10 -25.00
C LEU A 374 -21.28 -2.63 -24.75
N ASN A 375 -22.32 -2.11 -25.40
CA ASN A 375 -22.79 -0.75 -25.19
C ASN A 375 -23.41 -0.61 -23.80
N LEU A 376 -24.21 -1.58 -23.35
CA LEU A 376 -24.73 -1.59 -21.98
C LEU A 376 -23.61 -1.66 -20.94
N LEU A 377 -22.59 -2.49 -21.15
CA LEU A 377 -21.39 -2.52 -20.29
C LEU A 377 -20.62 -1.20 -20.35
N GLY A 378 -20.59 -0.54 -21.50
CA GLY A 378 -20.04 0.80 -21.68
C GLY A 378 -20.76 1.83 -20.81
N GLU A 379 -22.09 1.89 -20.89
CA GLU A 379 -22.94 2.75 -20.05
C GLU A 379 -22.81 2.46 -18.55
N MET A 380 -22.58 1.20 -18.18
CA MET A 380 -22.26 0.87 -16.80
C MET A 380 -20.84 1.34 -16.43
N ALA A 381 -19.86 1.22 -17.31
CA ALA A 381 -18.46 1.58 -17.06
C ALA A 381 -18.23 3.10 -16.96
N THR A 382 -19.09 3.91 -17.57
CA THR A 382 -19.07 5.38 -17.37
C THR A 382 -19.47 5.76 -15.94
N GLN A 383 -20.30 4.97 -15.28
CA GLN A 383 -20.77 5.20 -13.90
C GLN A 383 -19.92 4.46 -12.85
N ARG A 384 -19.46 3.26 -13.18
CA ARG A 384 -18.62 2.40 -12.33
C ARG A 384 -17.35 1.99 -13.09
N PRO A 385 -16.24 2.75 -12.96
CA PRO A 385 -15.02 2.49 -13.71
C PRO A 385 -14.36 1.14 -13.36
N GLN A 386 -14.73 0.51 -12.23
CA GLN A 386 -14.26 -0.82 -11.84
C GLN A 386 -14.53 -1.91 -12.90
N ILE A 387 -15.53 -1.73 -13.75
CA ILE A 387 -15.91 -2.70 -14.79
C ILE A 387 -14.73 -3.02 -15.72
N GLY A 388 -13.88 -2.03 -16.02
CA GLY A 388 -12.73 -2.22 -16.90
C GLY A 388 -11.75 -3.27 -16.38
N TYR A 389 -11.24 -3.11 -15.16
CA TYR A 389 -10.30 -4.08 -14.58
C TYR A 389 -10.99 -5.39 -14.12
N LEU A 390 -12.27 -5.35 -13.75
CA LEU A 390 -13.04 -6.56 -13.44
C LEU A 390 -13.27 -7.43 -14.69
N LEU A 391 -13.40 -6.82 -15.86
CA LEU A 391 -13.41 -7.56 -17.13
C LEU A 391 -12.04 -8.19 -17.38
N LEU A 392 -10.92 -7.47 -17.18
CA LEU A 392 -9.57 -8.05 -17.28
C LEU A 392 -9.38 -9.24 -16.31
N TYR A 393 -9.88 -9.11 -15.09
CA TYR A 393 -9.91 -10.20 -14.11
C TYR A 393 -10.68 -11.42 -14.62
N PHE A 394 -11.90 -11.21 -15.11
CA PHE A 394 -12.72 -12.29 -15.67
C PHE A 394 -12.06 -12.97 -16.85
N LEU A 395 -11.49 -12.20 -17.78
CA LEU A 395 -10.80 -12.72 -18.95
C LEU A 395 -9.61 -13.60 -18.55
N LYS A 396 -8.86 -13.22 -17.51
CA LYS A 396 -7.77 -14.05 -17.01
C LYS A 396 -8.28 -15.30 -16.28
N ALA A 397 -9.29 -15.17 -15.43
CA ALA A 397 -9.84 -16.23 -14.60
C ALA A 397 -10.58 -17.32 -15.42
N CYS A 398 -11.31 -16.92 -16.46
CA CYS A 398 -12.16 -17.83 -17.21
C CYS A 398 -11.36 -18.81 -18.09
N LYS A 399 -11.87 -20.04 -18.26
CA LYS A 399 -11.27 -21.09 -19.11
C LYS A 399 -11.58 -20.95 -20.61
N LEU A 400 -12.29 -19.90 -21.02
CA LEU A 400 -12.73 -19.71 -22.40
C LEU A 400 -11.53 -19.30 -23.26
N ASN A 401 -11.13 -20.15 -24.22
CA ASN A 401 -9.78 -20.09 -24.81
C ASN A 401 -9.62 -19.18 -26.03
N GLU A 402 -10.65 -18.51 -26.53
CA GLU A 402 -10.57 -17.77 -27.79
C GLU A 402 -10.81 -16.26 -27.61
N ALA A 403 -9.93 -15.44 -28.19
CA ALA A 403 -10.02 -13.99 -28.35
C ALA A 403 -10.24 -13.13 -27.07
N LYS A 404 -9.69 -13.55 -25.92
CA LYS A 404 -9.82 -12.81 -24.64
C LYS A 404 -9.44 -11.33 -24.72
N ALA A 405 -8.31 -11.00 -25.35
CA ALA A 405 -7.85 -9.62 -25.50
C ALA A 405 -8.83 -8.77 -26.34
N GLN A 406 -9.45 -9.36 -27.36
CA GLN A 406 -10.34 -8.65 -28.28
C GLN A 406 -11.57 -8.12 -27.55
N VAL A 407 -12.12 -8.88 -26.60
CA VAL A 407 -13.29 -8.47 -25.82
C VAL A 407 -13.04 -7.18 -25.04
N TYR A 408 -11.86 -7.01 -24.45
CA TYR A 408 -11.49 -5.77 -23.76
C TYR A 408 -11.25 -4.62 -24.76
N ILE A 409 -10.66 -4.92 -25.93
CA ILE A 409 -10.49 -3.92 -27.00
C ILE A 409 -11.84 -3.41 -27.49
N ASP A 410 -12.82 -4.31 -27.68
CA ASP A 410 -14.16 -3.96 -28.16
C ASP A 410 -14.91 -3.10 -27.13
N LEU A 411 -14.72 -3.36 -25.82
CA LEU A 411 -15.23 -2.49 -24.76
C LEU A 411 -14.56 -1.10 -24.78
N ALA A 412 -13.23 -1.04 -24.96
CA ALA A 412 -12.54 0.24 -25.06
C ALA A 412 -13.02 1.05 -26.29
N GLN A 413 -13.32 0.36 -27.39
CA GLN A 413 -13.89 0.95 -28.60
C GLN A 413 -15.33 1.45 -28.39
N SER A 414 -16.19 0.70 -27.69
CA SER A 414 -17.56 1.16 -27.39
C SER A 414 -17.58 2.40 -26.48
N LEU A 415 -16.55 2.56 -25.65
CA LEU A 415 -16.33 3.74 -24.82
C LEU A 415 -15.65 4.92 -25.57
N GLU A 416 -15.33 4.75 -26.85
CA GLU A 416 -14.56 5.70 -27.68
C GLU A 416 -13.21 6.13 -27.03
N LYS A 417 -12.61 5.24 -26.23
CA LYS A 417 -11.35 5.51 -25.54
C LYS A 417 -10.16 4.91 -26.29
N ASP A 418 -9.04 5.62 -26.24
CA ASP A 418 -7.76 5.07 -26.68
C ASP A 418 -7.35 3.89 -25.79
N LEU A 419 -6.96 2.76 -26.40
CA LEU A 419 -6.69 1.51 -25.70
C LEU A 419 -5.57 1.65 -24.67
N GLU A 420 -4.50 2.39 -25.00
CA GLU A 420 -3.36 2.59 -24.09
C GLU A 420 -3.80 3.36 -22.84
N LYS A 421 -4.53 4.45 -23.02
CA LYS A 421 -5.05 5.27 -21.91
C LYS A 421 -6.10 4.53 -21.09
N CYS A 422 -6.99 3.79 -21.74
CA CYS A 422 -8.03 3.01 -21.07
C CYS A 422 -7.41 1.93 -20.19
N LEU A 423 -6.50 1.14 -20.75
CA LEU A 423 -5.80 0.07 -20.02
C LEU A 423 -4.99 0.62 -18.84
N LEU A 424 -4.29 1.74 -19.03
CA LEU A 424 -3.53 2.35 -17.95
C LEU A 424 -4.44 2.88 -16.82
N ALA A 425 -5.57 3.51 -17.17
CA ALA A 425 -6.53 4.02 -16.18
C ALA A 425 -7.16 2.88 -15.37
N ASP A 426 -7.59 1.81 -16.03
CA ASP A 426 -8.20 0.65 -15.38
C ASP A 426 -7.22 -0.07 -14.47
N LEU A 427 -5.97 -0.23 -14.89
CA LEU A 427 -4.93 -0.87 -14.07
C LEU A 427 -4.48 0.01 -12.91
N LYS A 428 -4.48 1.33 -13.07
CA LYS A 428 -4.23 2.26 -11.99
C LYS A 428 -5.35 2.18 -10.94
N LEU A 429 -6.61 2.19 -11.37
CA LEU A 429 -7.74 2.00 -10.48
C LEU A 429 -7.68 0.64 -9.77
N CYS A 430 -7.35 -0.43 -10.50
CA CYS A 430 -7.15 -1.75 -9.91
C CYS A 430 -6.05 -1.75 -8.83
N GLN A 431 -4.96 -1.01 -9.04
CA GLN A 431 -3.88 -0.89 -8.06
C GLN A 431 -4.30 -0.12 -6.81
N GLU A 432 -5.13 0.91 -6.97
CA GLU A 432 -5.70 1.69 -5.86
C GLU A 432 -6.70 0.85 -5.04
N ASP A 433 -7.54 0.04 -5.71
CA ASP A 433 -8.57 -0.78 -5.08
C ASP A 433 -8.04 -2.11 -4.49
N ASP A 434 -7.20 -2.83 -5.26
CA ASP A 434 -6.67 -4.14 -4.89
C ASP A 434 -5.31 -4.44 -5.55
N VAL A 435 -4.25 -4.16 -4.78
CA VAL A 435 -2.85 -4.41 -5.16
C VAL A 435 -2.57 -5.87 -5.52
N GLU A 436 -3.17 -6.83 -4.83
CA GLU A 436 -2.91 -8.26 -5.06
C GLU A 436 -3.50 -8.71 -6.39
N LEU A 437 -4.72 -8.26 -6.68
CA LEU A 437 -5.36 -8.47 -7.97
C LEU A 437 -4.56 -7.81 -9.10
N PHE A 438 -4.11 -6.56 -8.91
CA PHE A 438 -3.29 -5.86 -9.89
C PHE A 438 -2.01 -6.65 -10.21
N CYS A 439 -1.22 -7.02 -9.19
CA CYS A 439 0.00 -7.80 -9.37
C CYS A 439 -0.26 -9.16 -10.03
N TRP A 440 -1.41 -9.79 -9.74
CA TRP A 440 -1.82 -10.99 -10.42
C TRP A 440 -2.12 -10.72 -11.90
N LEU A 441 -2.78 -9.62 -12.27
CA LEU A 441 -3.13 -9.30 -13.65
C LEU A 441 -1.91 -8.98 -14.53
N VAL A 442 -0.87 -8.36 -13.97
CA VAL A 442 0.30 -7.84 -14.72
C VAL A 442 0.85 -8.82 -15.78
N PRO A 443 1.20 -10.09 -15.48
CA PRO A 443 1.77 -10.97 -16.50
C PRO A 443 0.85 -11.21 -17.71
N GLU A 444 -0.47 -11.31 -17.46
CA GLU A 444 -1.44 -11.53 -18.52
C GLU A 444 -1.63 -10.28 -19.38
N VAL A 445 -1.65 -9.10 -18.75
CA VAL A 445 -1.75 -7.81 -19.45
C VAL A 445 -0.60 -7.64 -20.45
N TYR A 446 0.64 -7.90 -20.01
CA TYR A 446 1.82 -7.80 -20.89
C TYR A 446 1.80 -8.84 -22.02
N THR A 447 1.14 -9.98 -21.81
CA THR A 447 1.04 -11.06 -22.82
C THR A 447 -0.08 -10.80 -23.83
N GLN A 448 -1.23 -10.31 -23.37
CA GLN A 448 -2.42 -10.08 -24.19
C GLN A 448 -2.40 -8.74 -24.93
N PHE A 449 -1.71 -7.73 -24.37
CA PHE A 449 -1.66 -6.38 -24.93
C PHE A 449 -0.22 -5.90 -25.22
N PRO A 450 0.63 -6.69 -25.90
CA PRO A 450 2.04 -6.36 -26.03
C PRO A 450 2.31 -5.03 -26.77
N GLN A 451 1.41 -4.63 -27.66
CA GLN A 451 1.49 -3.41 -28.46
C GLN A 451 1.43 -2.13 -27.61
N VAL A 452 0.65 -2.13 -26.52
CA VAL A 452 0.46 -0.99 -25.61
C VAL A 452 1.20 -1.16 -24.28
N ALA A 453 1.38 -2.39 -23.79
CA ALA A 453 1.97 -2.63 -22.47
C ALA A 453 3.50 -2.70 -22.50
N VAL A 454 4.10 -3.38 -23.49
CA VAL A 454 5.54 -3.70 -23.44
C VAL A 454 6.35 -2.44 -23.71
N GLY A 455 7.27 -2.13 -22.80
CA GLY A 455 8.11 -0.95 -22.88
C GLY A 455 7.39 0.37 -22.62
N HIS A 456 6.17 0.32 -22.08
CA HIS A 456 5.42 1.50 -21.65
C HIS A 456 5.89 1.97 -20.27
N ALA A 457 6.48 3.16 -20.19
CA ALA A 457 7.14 3.64 -18.97
C ALA A 457 6.18 3.81 -17.78
N GLN A 458 5.00 4.40 -17.97
CA GLN A 458 4.09 4.65 -16.83
C GLN A 458 3.48 3.35 -16.28
N LEU A 459 3.04 2.44 -17.16
CA LEU A 459 2.61 1.10 -16.74
C LEU A 459 3.70 0.36 -15.98
N LEU A 460 4.95 0.39 -16.46
CA LEU A 460 6.05 -0.25 -15.72
C LEU A 460 6.30 0.44 -14.38
N SER A 461 6.26 1.76 -14.32
CA SER A 461 6.36 2.54 -13.08
C SER A 461 5.31 2.09 -12.07
N LEU A 462 4.05 1.95 -12.50
CA LEU A 462 2.94 1.47 -11.68
C LEU A 462 3.17 0.05 -11.14
N VAL A 463 3.80 -0.83 -11.94
CA VAL A 463 4.19 -2.16 -11.47
C VAL A 463 5.28 -2.06 -10.40
N VAL A 464 6.38 -1.38 -10.69
CA VAL A 464 7.54 -1.34 -9.78
C VAL A 464 7.30 -0.53 -8.50
N SER A 465 6.32 0.39 -8.51
CA SER A 465 5.87 1.15 -7.33
C SER A 465 5.02 0.32 -6.37
N THR A 466 4.50 -0.81 -6.84
CA THR A 466 3.46 -1.58 -6.16
C THR A 466 3.95 -2.95 -5.69
N VAL A 467 4.85 -3.57 -6.46
CA VAL A 467 5.31 -4.93 -6.16
C VAL A 467 6.14 -5.00 -4.89
N ASP A 468 5.94 -6.06 -4.11
CA ASP A 468 6.87 -6.43 -3.04
C ASP A 468 8.02 -7.33 -3.56
N ALA A 469 8.94 -7.71 -2.67
CA ALA A 469 10.08 -8.54 -3.01
C ALA A 469 9.70 -9.95 -3.53
N SER A 470 8.63 -10.55 -3.01
CA SER A 470 8.15 -11.87 -3.43
C SER A 470 7.48 -11.80 -4.80
N GLN A 471 6.66 -10.77 -5.01
CA GLN A 471 6.02 -10.49 -6.29
C GLN A 471 7.06 -10.16 -7.37
N LEU A 472 8.08 -9.37 -7.05
CA LEU A 472 9.22 -9.13 -7.93
C LEU A 472 9.93 -10.44 -8.31
N GLN A 473 10.18 -11.33 -7.33
CA GLN A 473 10.76 -12.65 -7.58
C GLN A 473 9.88 -13.48 -8.54
N CYS A 474 8.56 -13.44 -8.38
CA CYS A 474 7.63 -14.11 -9.28
C CYS A 474 7.70 -13.53 -10.70
N LEU A 475 7.73 -12.21 -10.86
CA LEU A 475 7.91 -11.56 -12.18
C LEU A 475 9.23 -11.98 -12.83
N VAL A 476 10.34 -11.98 -12.07
CA VAL A 476 11.64 -12.45 -12.54
C VAL A 476 11.57 -13.92 -13.00
N CYS A 477 10.92 -14.79 -12.22
CA CYS A 477 10.71 -16.18 -12.62
C CYS A 477 9.93 -16.30 -13.92
N HIS A 478 8.86 -15.52 -14.11
CA HIS A 478 8.07 -15.50 -15.34
C HIS A 478 8.89 -15.05 -16.56
N ILE A 479 9.76 -14.05 -16.39
CA ILE A 479 10.68 -13.59 -17.43
C ILE A 479 11.67 -14.69 -17.82
N LEU A 480 12.32 -15.31 -16.82
CA LEU A 480 13.30 -16.38 -17.06
C LEU A 480 12.68 -17.64 -17.68
N GLN A 481 11.39 -17.89 -17.44
CA GLN A 481 10.62 -18.95 -18.09
C GLN A 481 10.18 -18.61 -19.52
N GLY A 482 10.43 -17.38 -19.99
CA GLY A 482 9.96 -16.89 -21.29
C GLY A 482 8.45 -16.63 -21.37
N ARG A 483 7.78 -16.48 -20.22
CA ARG A 483 6.34 -16.25 -20.13
C ARG A 483 5.96 -14.77 -20.03
N LEU A 484 6.93 -13.90 -19.74
CA LEU A 484 6.72 -12.47 -19.56
C LEU A 484 7.83 -11.70 -20.27
N VAL A 485 7.43 -10.72 -21.07
CA VAL A 485 8.33 -9.76 -21.72
C VAL A 485 7.81 -8.36 -21.39
N MET A 486 8.66 -7.53 -20.77
CA MET A 486 8.28 -6.17 -20.33
C MET A 486 9.00 -5.06 -21.09
N PHE A 487 10.05 -5.38 -21.84
CA PHE A 487 10.88 -4.40 -22.55
C PHE A 487 10.85 -4.59 -24.07
N ARG A 488 10.95 -3.49 -24.81
CA ARG A 488 11.24 -3.47 -26.26
C ARG A 488 12.48 -2.64 -26.54
N ALA A 489 13.25 -3.06 -27.53
CA ALA A 489 14.51 -2.42 -27.92
C ALA A 489 14.36 -0.93 -28.31
N ASP A 490 13.25 -0.59 -28.97
CA ASP A 490 12.95 0.75 -29.49
C ASP A 490 12.56 1.75 -28.38
N SER A 491 11.82 1.32 -27.36
CA SER A 491 11.38 2.18 -26.26
C SER A 491 12.30 2.16 -25.02
N PHE A 492 13.22 1.20 -24.93
CA PHE A 492 14.05 0.99 -23.73
C PHE A 492 14.83 2.24 -23.30
N ARG A 493 15.36 3.02 -24.25
CA ARG A 493 16.10 4.25 -23.93
C ARG A 493 15.21 5.31 -23.28
N ALA A 494 13.98 5.47 -23.77
CA ALA A 494 13.02 6.40 -23.21
C ALA A 494 12.60 5.96 -21.80
N LEU A 495 12.38 4.65 -21.63
CA LEU A 495 12.06 4.03 -20.35
C LEU A 495 13.17 4.25 -19.31
N LEU A 496 14.43 3.96 -19.65
CA LEU A 496 15.58 4.22 -18.76
C LEU A 496 15.73 5.69 -18.41
N SER A 497 15.40 6.60 -19.34
CA SER A 497 15.48 8.04 -19.06
C SER A 497 14.38 8.47 -18.09
N ALA A 498 13.17 7.92 -18.23
CA ALA A 498 12.07 8.16 -17.30
C ALA A 498 12.36 7.57 -15.91
N SER A 499 13.00 6.39 -15.85
CA SER A 499 13.27 5.72 -14.58
C SER A 499 14.28 6.41 -13.68
N LEU A 500 15.06 7.37 -14.20
CA LEU A 500 16.02 8.12 -13.37
C LEU A 500 15.33 9.06 -12.36
N SER A 501 14.04 9.35 -12.55
CA SER A 501 13.24 10.12 -11.59
C SER A 501 12.36 9.25 -10.70
N TRP A 502 12.44 7.93 -10.81
CA TRP A 502 11.70 6.98 -9.98
C TRP A 502 12.35 6.84 -8.61
N GLU A 503 11.58 6.34 -7.64
CA GLU A 503 12.09 6.10 -6.28
C GLU A 503 13.18 5.02 -6.26
N THR A 504 13.99 5.00 -5.20
CA THR A 504 15.10 4.06 -5.05
C THR A 504 14.66 2.61 -5.24
N TYR A 505 13.57 2.19 -4.58
CA TYR A 505 13.08 0.81 -4.68
C TYR A 505 12.58 0.48 -6.09
N GLU A 506 11.85 1.40 -6.72
CA GLU A 506 11.35 1.27 -8.09
C GLU A 506 12.50 1.09 -9.09
N GLN A 507 13.58 1.86 -8.94
CA GLN A 507 14.79 1.71 -9.75
C GLN A 507 15.46 0.36 -9.51
N TYR A 508 15.58 -0.10 -8.25
CA TYR A 508 16.11 -1.43 -7.95
C TYR A 508 15.28 -2.53 -8.62
N CYS A 509 13.96 -2.49 -8.49
CA CYS A 509 13.03 -3.41 -9.13
C CYS A 509 13.23 -3.43 -10.65
N LEU A 510 13.28 -2.25 -11.28
CA LEU A 510 13.56 -2.13 -12.71
C LEU A 510 14.85 -2.84 -13.10
N TRP A 511 15.96 -2.59 -12.39
CA TRP A 511 17.25 -3.19 -12.74
C TRP A 511 17.29 -4.71 -12.52
N GLN A 512 16.53 -5.25 -11.56
CA GLN A 512 16.33 -6.70 -11.46
C GLN A 512 15.60 -7.26 -12.68
N LEU A 513 14.54 -6.58 -13.14
CA LEU A 513 13.80 -6.98 -14.34
C LEU A 513 14.67 -6.86 -15.61
N VAL A 514 15.47 -5.81 -15.75
CA VAL A 514 16.43 -5.62 -16.87
C VAL A 514 17.44 -6.76 -16.90
N THR A 515 17.97 -7.14 -15.74
CA THR A 515 18.90 -8.26 -15.60
C THR A 515 18.24 -9.58 -15.97
N ALA A 516 16.99 -9.81 -15.52
CA ALA A 516 16.23 -11.03 -15.83
C ALA A 516 15.97 -11.20 -17.33
N HIS A 517 15.73 -10.10 -18.06
CA HIS A 517 15.57 -10.12 -19.52
C HIS A 517 16.90 -10.31 -20.27
N GLY A 518 18.05 -10.19 -19.59
CA GLY A 518 19.36 -10.27 -20.23
C GLY A 518 19.61 -9.13 -21.23
N ILE A 519 19.14 -7.92 -20.93
CA ILE A 519 19.33 -6.77 -21.82
C ILE A 519 20.84 -6.48 -21.98
N PRO A 520 21.38 -6.46 -23.21
CA PRO A 520 22.80 -6.20 -23.43
C PRO A 520 23.20 -4.80 -22.96
N ILE A 521 24.43 -4.67 -22.47
CA ILE A 521 24.95 -3.40 -21.96
C ILE A 521 24.89 -2.26 -22.99
N ASP A 522 25.01 -2.58 -24.29
CA ASP A 522 24.99 -1.62 -25.39
C ASP A 522 23.73 -0.74 -25.42
N TYR A 523 22.60 -1.26 -24.92
CA TYR A 523 21.35 -0.50 -24.81
C TYR A 523 21.38 0.56 -23.71
N VAL A 524 22.25 0.37 -22.72
CA VAL A 524 22.38 1.24 -21.55
C VAL A 524 23.50 2.28 -21.74
N LEU A 525 24.55 1.95 -22.48
CA LEU A 525 25.71 2.84 -22.69
C LEU A 525 25.37 4.28 -23.11
N PRO A 526 24.36 4.55 -23.97
CA PRO A 526 24.05 5.91 -24.38
C PRO A 526 23.59 6.84 -23.25
N ILE A 527 23.13 6.30 -22.11
CA ILE A 527 22.70 7.12 -20.95
C ILE A 527 23.87 7.42 -20.00
N LEU A 528 24.89 6.56 -19.97
CA LEU A 528 26.00 6.61 -19.00
C LEU A 528 26.69 7.98 -18.91
N PRO A 529 26.96 8.72 -20.02
CA PRO A 529 27.61 10.03 -19.92
C PRO A 529 26.80 11.08 -19.16
N ARG A 530 25.48 10.91 -19.04
CA ARG A 530 24.55 11.85 -18.39
C ARG A 530 24.30 11.54 -16.91
N LEU A 531 24.77 10.38 -16.43
CA LEU A 531 24.51 9.95 -15.06
C LEU A 531 25.47 10.64 -14.10
N GLU A 532 24.92 11.15 -13.00
CA GLU A 532 25.69 11.76 -11.92
C GLU A 532 25.84 10.80 -10.73
N PHE A 533 27.04 10.80 -10.15
CA PHE A 533 27.46 9.81 -9.17
C PHE A 533 26.59 9.75 -7.90
N SER A 534 26.16 10.90 -7.39
CA SER A 534 25.37 10.99 -6.16
C SER A 534 23.86 10.86 -6.37
N THR A 535 23.35 11.29 -7.53
CA THR A 535 21.91 11.36 -7.80
C THR A 535 21.37 10.13 -8.52
N ASN A 536 22.21 9.38 -9.24
CA ASN A 536 21.81 8.18 -9.99
C ASN A 536 22.51 6.93 -9.44
N ALA A 537 22.56 6.79 -8.12
CA ALA A 537 23.33 5.74 -7.44
C ALA A 537 22.85 4.33 -7.81
N GLU A 538 21.53 4.12 -7.93
CA GLU A 538 20.89 2.85 -8.26
C GLU A 538 21.24 2.40 -9.68
N ALA A 539 21.08 3.32 -10.65
CA ALA A 539 21.42 3.09 -12.05
C ALA A 539 22.92 2.84 -12.23
N LEU A 540 23.77 3.68 -11.62
CA LEU A 540 25.22 3.49 -11.70
C LEU A 540 25.64 2.18 -11.03
N THR A 541 25.11 1.83 -9.86
CA THR A 541 25.44 0.55 -9.21
C THR A 541 25.11 -0.63 -10.12
N SER A 542 23.94 -0.62 -10.76
CA SER A 542 23.51 -1.67 -11.67
C SER A 542 24.39 -1.74 -12.93
N ILE A 543 24.68 -0.60 -13.55
CA ILE A 543 25.58 -0.53 -14.71
C ILE A 543 27.00 -0.99 -14.35
N LEU A 544 27.51 -0.67 -13.17
CA LEU A 544 28.81 -1.13 -12.70
C LEU A 544 28.87 -2.66 -12.62
N LEU A 545 27.79 -3.28 -12.14
CA LEU A 545 27.67 -4.74 -12.09
C LEU A 545 27.52 -5.37 -13.47
N MET A 546 26.89 -4.69 -14.43
CA MET A 546 26.88 -5.11 -15.84
C MET A 546 28.29 -5.01 -16.45
N LEU A 547 28.99 -3.88 -16.27
CA LEU A 547 30.37 -3.66 -16.76
C LEU A 547 31.36 -4.71 -16.22
N LYS A 548 31.16 -5.16 -14.98
CA LYS A 548 31.95 -6.24 -14.37
C LYS A 548 31.87 -7.54 -15.17
N GLN A 549 30.74 -7.83 -15.82
CA GLN A 549 30.55 -9.06 -16.60
C GLN A 549 31.10 -8.94 -18.03
N GLU A 550 31.44 -7.74 -18.46
CA GLU A 550 31.84 -7.43 -19.84
C GLU A 550 33.36 -7.38 -20.02
N ARG A 551 33.81 -7.78 -21.21
CA ARG A 551 35.20 -7.58 -21.62
C ARG A 551 35.40 -6.16 -22.15
N PRO A 552 36.52 -5.48 -21.82
CA PRO A 552 36.79 -4.13 -22.31
C PRO A 552 36.75 -4.05 -23.84
N THR A 553 35.98 -3.10 -24.36
CA THR A 553 35.95 -2.74 -25.78
C THR A 553 36.20 -1.24 -25.96
N ALA A 554 36.57 -0.83 -27.18
CA ALA A 554 36.79 0.58 -27.48
C ALA A 554 35.53 1.43 -27.26
N GLU A 555 34.35 0.87 -27.56
CA GLU A 555 33.07 1.60 -27.41
C GLU A 555 32.66 1.73 -25.95
N LEU A 556 32.86 0.68 -25.14
CA LEU A 556 32.66 0.73 -23.70
C LEU A 556 33.58 1.76 -23.05
N LEU A 557 34.87 1.72 -23.39
CA LEU A 557 35.87 2.64 -22.86
C LEU A 557 35.56 4.09 -23.24
N LYS A 558 35.11 4.32 -24.48
CA LYS A 558 34.69 5.64 -24.96
C LYS A 558 33.52 6.19 -24.15
N HIS A 559 32.45 5.43 -23.95
CA HIS A 559 31.30 5.90 -23.13
C HIS A 559 31.69 6.11 -21.67
N LEU A 560 32.49 5.19 -21.10
CA LEU A 560 32.96 5.27 -19.72
C LEU A 560 33.79 6.54 -19.47
N LEU A 561 34.73 6.85 -20.36
CA LEU A 561 35.60 8.03 -20.27
C LEU A 561 34.92 9.34 -20.71
N SER A 562 33.75 9.26 -21.36
CA SER A 562 32.96 10.44 -21.74
C SER A 562 32.04 10.93 -20.64
N ARG A 563 31.93 10.21 -19.51
CA ARG A 563 31.15 10.69 -18.36
C ARG A 563 31.88 11.82 -17.65
N GLU A 564 31.14 12.86 -17.29
CA GLU A 564 31.68 13.94 -16.45
C GLU A 564 31.96 13.41 -15.05
N VAL A 565 33.22 13.45 -14.64
CA VAL A 565 33.64 13.09 -13.28
C VAL A 565 33.70 14.37 -12.46
N ARG A 566 32.87 14.46 -11.40
CA ARG A 566 32.88 15.59 -10.45
C ARG A 566 33.63 15.20 -9.16
N PRO A 567 34.86 15.70 -8.93
CA PRO A 567 35.56 15.50 -7.67
C PRO A 567 34.96 16.40 -6.57
N PRO A 568 35.05 16.02 -5.27
CA PRO A 568 35.64 14.80 -4.70
C PRO A 568 34.56 13.76 -4.37
N GLY A 569 34.57 12.58 -4.99
CA GLY A 569 33.68 11.48 -4.59
C GLY A 569 33.37 10.44 -5.66
N ASP A 570 33.36 10.83 -6.94
CA ASP A 570 33.09 9.88 -8.02
C ASP A 570 34.25 8.92 -8.25
N VAL A 571 34.05 7.66 -7.83
CA VAL A 571 35.00 6.56 -8.00
C VAL A 571 34.53 5.54 -9.03
N PHE A 572 33.47 5.79 -9.79
CA PHE A 572 32.87 4.78 -10.68
C PHE A 572 33.79 4.44 -11.86
N VAL A 573 34.35 5.43 -12.57
CA VAL A 573 35.27 5.17 -13.71
C VAL A 573 36.50 4.45 -13.20
N LEU A 574 37.07 4.95 -12.10
CA LEU A 574 38.27 4.38 -11.49
C LEU A 574 38.04 2.93 -11.06
N SER A 575 36.90 2.63 -10.43
CA SER A 575 36.56 1.28 -9.98
C SER A 575 36.42 0.31 -11.15
N THR A 576 35.75 0.74 -12.22
CA THR A 576 35.58 -0.07 -13.44
C THR A 576 36.94 -0.36 -14.09
N LEU A 577 37.76 0.67 -14.33
CA LEU A 577 39.08 0.52 -14.93
C LEU A 577 40.00 -0.34 -14.06
N LYS A 578 39.99 -0.14 -12.74
CA LYS A 578 40.81 -0.94 -11.82
C LYS A 578 40.40 -2.41 -11.82
N TYR A 579 39.11 -2.72 -11.92
CA TYR A 579 38.64 -4.10 -12.06
C TYR A 579 39.12 -4.70 -13.38
N TRP A 580 38.91 -4.01 -14.50
CA TRP A 580 39.39 -4.48 -15.81
C TRP A 580 40.91 -4.56 -15.92
N CYS A 581 41.68 -3.72 -15.22
CA CYS A 581 43.14 -3.88 -15.14
C CYS A 581 43.53 -5.21 -14.48
N ARG A 582 42.72 -5.74 -13.54
CA ARG A 582 43.01 -7.00 -12.86
C ARG A 582 42.62 -8.22 -13.70
N GLU A 583 41.48 -8.16 -14.36
CA GLU A 583 40.93 -9.31 -15.12
C GLU A 583 41.34 -9.31 -16.61
N HIS A 584 41.63 -8.14 -17.17
CA HIS A 584 41.82 -7.91 -18.61
C HIS A 584 42.97 -6.92 -18.90
N GLU A 585 44.09 -7.04 -18.16
CA GLU A 585 45.24 -6.12 -18.20
C GLU A 585 45.72 -5.81 -19.62
N GLU A 586 46.09 -6.86 -20.39
CA GLU A 586 46.62 -6.71 -21.74
C GLU A 586 45.64 -5.97 -22.65
N LYS A 587 44.36 -6.38 -22.62
CA LYS A 587 43.35 -5.81 -23.51
C LYS A 587 43.05 -4.36 -23.19
N LEU A 588 42.94 -4.02 -21.90
CA LEU A 588 42.72 -2.65 -21.49
C LEU A 588 43.93 -1.77 -21.81
N GLY A 589 45.14 -2.28 -21.63
CA GLY A 589 46.39 -1.61 -22.02
C GLY A 589 46.44 -1.28 -23.51
N GLU A 590 46.10 -2.24 -24.38
CA GLU A 590 45.97 -2.02 -25.82
C GLU A 590 44.96 -0.90 -26.14
N LEU A 591 43.77 -0.95 -25.54
CA LEU A 591 42.70 0.00 -25.82
C LEU A 591 43.04 1.42 -25.36
N ILE A 592 43.62 1.57 -24.17
CA ILE A 592 44.08 2.88 -23.67
C ILE A 592 45.23 3.41 -24.54
N SER A 593 46.18 2.55 -24.91
CA SER A 593 47.30 2.92 -25.80
C SER A 593 46.79 3.42 -27.16
N ALA A 594 45.85 2.71 -27.77
CA ALA A 594 45.22 3.10 -29.02
C ALA A 594 44.46 4.43 -28.88
N LEU A 595 43.69 4.60 -27.80
CA LEU A 595 42.93 5.82 -27.53
C LEU A 595 43.84 7.03 -27.34
N LEU A 596 44.92 6.91 -26.56
CA LEU A 596 45.91 7.96 -26.37
C LEU A 596 46.66 8.28 -27.67
N SER A 597 47.06 7.26 -28.42
CA SER A 597 47.78 7.44 -29.70
C SER A 597 46.93 8.14 -30.76
N SER A 598 45.60 7.94 -30.73
CA SER A 598 44.66 8.62 -31.64
C SER A 598 44.38 10.08 -31.28
N ARG A 599 44.61 10.46 -30.02
CA ARG A 599 44.31 11.80 -29.47
C ARG A 599 45.56 12.68 -29.28
N LEU A 600 46.74 12.08 -29.19
CA LEU A 600 48.02 12.79 -29.19
C LEU A 600 48.37 13.21 -30.63
N PRO A 601 48.64 14.51 -30.88
CA PRO A 601 49.19 14.92 -32.17
C PRO A 601 50.48 14.14 -32.44
N GLN A 602 50.63 13.56 -33.64
CA GLN A 602 51.82 12.79 -34.06
C GLN A 602 53.13 13.60 -34.06
N HIS A 603 53.10 14.87 -33.65
CA HIS A 603 54.27 15.71 -33.47
C HIS A 603 54.29 16.27 -32.04
N ILE A 604 54.90 15.53 -31.13
CA ILE A 604 55.43 16.11 -29.89
C ILE A 604 56.78 16.73 -30.27
N PRO A 605 57.00 18.06 -30.14
CA PRO A 605 58.32 18.64 -30.36
C PRO A 605 59.31 18.00 -29.39
N GLN A 606 60.48 17.57 -29.89
CA GLN A 606 61.55 16.87 -29.15
C GLN A 606 61.94 17.51 -27.80
N GLN A 607 61.56 18.76 -27.54
CA GLN A 607 61.77 19.44 -26.26
C GLN A 607 60.94 18.86 -25.09
N ALA A 608 59.76 18.27 -25.34
CA ALA A 608 58.92 17.73 -24.26
C ALA A 608 59.45 16.40 -23.70
N GLU A 609 60.12 15.59 -24.51
CA GLU A 609 60.69 14.29 -24.11
C GLU A 609 61.78 14.45 -23.03
N THR A 610 62.56 15.53 -23.12
CA THR A 610 63.55 15.91 -22.11
C THR A 610 62.95 16.34 -20.76
N ARG A 611 61.70 16.83 -20.74
CA ARG A 611 61.05 17.32 -19.52
C ARG A 611 60.44 16.19 -18.69
N TRP A 612 59.99 15.12 -19.34
CA TRP A 612 59.46 13.92 -18.65
C TRP A 612 60.57 13.08 -18.03
N ARG A 613 61.72 12.90 -18.71
CA ARG A 613 62.88 12.17 -18.13
C ARG A 613 63.46 12.84 -16.88
N ARG A 614 63.33 14.16 -16.72
CA ARG A 614 63.80 14.87 -15.50
C ARG A 614 62.85 14.77 -14.30
N LYS A 615 61.58 14.40 -14.49
CA LYS A 615 60.60 14.27 -13.38
C LYS A 615 60.46 12.85 -12.83
N GLY A 616 61.03 11.84 -13.49
CA GLY A 616 61.14 10.46 -12.97
C GLY A 616 62.36 10.21 -12.09
N GLN A 617 63.12 11.25 -11.74
CA GLN A 617 64.26 11.23 -10.83
C GLN A 617 64.12 12.37 -9.81
N CYS A 618 63.13 12.28 -8.94
CA CYS A 618 63.09 12.96 -7.65
C CYS A 618 62.13 12.15 -6.76
N ASP A 619 62.76 11.35 -5.89
CA ASP A 619 62.30 10.68 -4.66
C ASP A 619 60.85 10.19 -4.53
#